data_AF-A0AAU8G914-F1
#
_entry.id   AF-A0AAU8G914-F1
#
_cell.length_a   1.000
_cell.length_b   1.000
_cell.length_c   1.000
_cell.angle_alpha   90.00
_cell.angle_beta   90.00
_cell.angle_gamma   90.00
#
_symmetry.space_group_name_H-M   'P 1'
#
loop_
_entity.id
_entity.type
_entity.pdbx_description
1 polymer ?
#
loop_
_entity_poly.entity_id
_entity_poly.type
_entity_poly.pdbx_seq_one_letter_code
_entity_poly.pdbx_strand_id
1 'polypeptide(L)'
;MVVAGGFAVGKTTFIGSISDVEPLNTEAAMTEHSVGVDDAGGVSDRKTTTTVAMDFGRVSLPGNLWLYLFGTPGQDRFLFMWDDLVRGAIGAVVLVDTDRLEQCFPAIDYFESRNIPFVVGVNCFDGVAKHKLEDVREALQIPAHVPMLYTDARSRAATKQTLIALVQLAMRQLRGAA
;
A
#
# COMPACT_ATOMS: atom_id res chain seq x y z
N MET A 1 -1.47 8.00 3.20
CA MET A 1 -1.79 7.15 2.04
C MET A 1 -1.08 5.84 2.22
N VAL A 2 -1.70 4.76 1.74
CA VAL A 2 -1.14 3.41 1.83
C VAL A 2 -0.59 3.01 0.45
N VAL A 3 0.57 2.36 0.42
CA VAL A 3 1.12 1.71 -0.77
C VAL A 3 1.08 0.21 -0.52
N ALA A 4 0.24 -0.48 -1.28
CA ALA A 4 -0.03 -1.90 -1.13
C ALA A 4 0.39 -2.68 -2.39
N GLY A 5 0.41 -4.00 -2.28
CA GLY A 5 0.71 -4.92 -3.37
C GLY A 5 1.62 -6.06 -2.93
N GLY A 6 1.85 -7.01 -3.84
CA GLY A 6 2.59 -8.24 -3.61
C GLY A 6 4.02 -8.06 -3.10
N PHE A 7 4.65 -9.17 -2.69
CA PHE A 7 6.04 -9.15 -2.27
C PHE A 7 6.95 -8.72 -3.44
N ALA A 8 7.95 -7.88 -3.16
CA ALA A 8 8.89 -7.38 -4.17
C ALA A 8 8.25 -6.67 -5.39
N VAL A 9 7.01 -6.18 -5.26
CA VAL A 9 6.33 -5.39 -6.31
C VAL A 9 6.90 -3.97 -6.47
N GLY A 10 7.75 -3.52 -5.54
CA GLY A 10 8.40 -2.20 -5.58
C GLY A 10 7.84 -1.16 -4.60
N LYS A 11 7.13 -1.55 -3.53
CA LYS A 11 6.57 -0.62 -2.52
C LYS A 11 7.64 0.29 -1.88
N THR A 12 8.70 -0.29 -1.32
CA THR A 12 9.85 0.43 -0.76
C THR A 12 10.46 1.39 -1.76
N THR A 13 10.67 0.93 -3.00
CA THR A 13 11.24 1.74 -4.08
C THR A 13 10.33 2.91 -4.45
N PHE A 14 9.02 2.65 -4.58
CA PHE A 14 8.02 3.65 -4.90
C PHE A 14 8.01 4.75 -3.84
N ILE A 15 7.95 4.38 -2.56
CA ILE A 15 7.99 5.32 -1.43
C ILE A 15 9.31 6.09 -1.42
N GLY A 16 10.44 5.40 -1.54
CA GLY A 16 11.77 6.02 -1.56
C GLY A 16 11.97 7.01 -2.71
N SER A 17 11.36 6.77 -3.88
CA SER A 17 11.52 7.66 -5.05
C SER A 17 10.91 9.06 -4.84
N ILE A 18 9.86 9.16 -4.03
CA ILE A 18 9.09 10.39 -3.84
C ILE A 18 9.26 11.01 -2.45
N SER A 19 9.70 10.24 -1.46
CA SER A 19 9.90 10.72 -0.10
C SER A 19 10.99 11.79 -0.05
N ASP A 20 10.72 12.86 0.69
CA ASP A 20 11.69 13.92 1.04
C ASP A 20 12.49 13.57 2.31
N VAL A 21 12.14 12.47 2.98
CA VAL A 21 12.89 11.87 4.07
C VAL A 21 13.45 10.52 3.64
N GLU A 22 14.64 10.17 4.11
CA GLU A 22 15.15 8.82 3.91
C GLU A 22 14.14 7.80 4.45
N PRO A 23 13.86 6.70 3.72
CA PRO A 23 12.96 5.66 4.19
C PRO A 23 13.42 5.14 5.54
N LEU A 24 12.63 5.41 6.58
CA LEU A 24 12.83 4.80 7.89
C LEU A 24 12.26 3.39 7.83
N ASN A 25 13.13 2.38 7.68
CA ASN A 25 12.78 1.01 8.01
C ASN A 25 12.56 0.96 9.53
N THR A 26 11.33 1.22 9.97
CA THR A 26 11.06 1.31 11.40
C THR A 26 11.00 -0.11 11.93
N GLU A 27 12.02 -0.52 12.69
CA GLU A 27 12.00 -1.72 13.52
C GLU A 27 11.07 -1.47 14.72
N ALA A 28 9.76 -1.51 14.49
CA ALA A 28 8.81 -1.47 15.59
C ALA A 28 8.73 -2.87 16.21
N ALA A 29 9.35 -3.04 17.38
CA ALA A 29 9.08 -4.19 18.24
C ALA A 29 7.64 -4.09 18.75
N MET A 30 6.71 -4.80 18.11
CA MET A 30 5.35 -4.94 18.63
C MET A 30 5.34 -5.95 19.77
N THR A 31 5.22 -5.47 20.99
CA THR A 31 4.83 -6.28 22.15
C THR A 31 3.32 -6.46 22.13
N GLU A 32 2.86 -7.66 21.78
CA GLU A 32 1.51 -8.11 22.14
C GLU A 32 1.43 -8.21 23.67
N HIS A 33 0.73 -7.26 24.29
CA HIS A 33 0.17 -7.47 25.62
C HIS A 33 -1.08 -8.34 25.46
N SER A 34 -0.90 -9.67 25.52
CA SER A 34 -2.00 -10.55 25.90
C SER A 34 -2.46 -10.16 27.30
N VAL A 35 -3.61 -9.49 27.38
CA VAL A 35 -4.33 -9.27 28.63
C VAL A 35 -4.75 -10.65 29.12
N GLY A 36 -4.26 -11.02 30.30
CA GLY A 36 -4.35 -12.35 30.86
C GLY A 36 -5.78 -12.85 31.06
N VAL A 37 -5.95 -14.14 30.79
CA VAL A 37 -6.81 -15.01 31.58
C VAL A 37 -5.93 -16.20 31.94
N ASP A 38 -5.61 -16.30 33.23
CA ASP A 38 -4.80 -17.36 33.83
C ASP A 38 -5.49 -18.72 33.67
N ASP A 39 -4.73 -19.78 33.33
CA ASP A 39 -4.66 -20.97 34.19
C ASP A 39 -3.51 -21.92 33.82
N ALA A 40 -3.02 -22.59 34.85
CA ALA A 40 -1.72 -23.22 34.98
C ALA A 40 -1.42 -24.39 34.02
N GLY A 41 -0.17 -24.46 33.54
CA GLY A 41 0.39 -25.68 32.97
C GLY A 41 1.41 -25.43 31.86
N GLY A 42 2.69 -25.39 32.23
CA GLY A 42 3.78 -24.94 31.38
C GLY A 42 3.88 -25.54 29.99
N VAL A 43 4.11 -24.66 29.01
CA VAL A 43 5.00 -24.87 27.86
C VAL A 43 5.57 -23.50 27.54
N SER A 44 6.85 -23.44 27.20
CA SER A 44 7.65 -22.23 26.93
C SER A 44 6.92 -21.12 26.16
N ASP A 45 6.58 -20.03 26.85
CA ASP A 45 6.21 -18.75 26.24
C ASP A 45 7.43 -18.12 25.55
N ARG A 46 7.71 -18.60 24.34
CA ARG A 46 8.67 -17.96 23.44
C ARG A 46 7.96 -16.75 22.84
N LYS A 47 7.97 -15.63 23.57
CA LYS A 47 7.59 -14.30 23.07
C LYS A 47 8.35 -14.07 21.76
N THR A 48 7.64 -14.19 20.65
CA THR A 48 8.20 -14.01 19.31
C THR A 48 8.00 -12.55 18.96
N THR A 49 8.88 -11.68 19.43
CA THR A 49 8.95 -10.29 18.97
C THR A 49 9.20 -10.32 17.48
N THR A 50 8.13 -10.13 16.70
CA THR A 50 8.23 -10.08 15.24
C THR A 50 8.45 -8.61 14.88
N THR A 51 9.70 -8.23 14.65
CA THR A 51 10.05 -6.89 14.17
C THR A 51 9.46 -6.72 12.77
N VAL A 52 8.39 -5.92 12.66
CA VAL A 52 7.79 -5.59 11.37
C VAL A 52 8.53 -4.37 10.82
N ALA A 53 9.28 -4.57 9.75
CA ALA A 53 9.79 -3.45 8.96
C ALA A 53 8.67 -2.91 8.07
N MET A 54 8.28 -1.65 8.28
CA MET A 54 7.33 -0.95 7.44
C MET A 54 8.03 0.18 6.69
N ASP A 55 7.73 0.33 5.39
CA ASP A 55 8.20 1.46 4.62
C ASP A 55 7.46 2.74 5.04
N PHE A 56 8.20 3.81 5.31
CA PHE A 56 7.65 5.12 5.60
C PHE A 56 8.23 6.18 4.66
N GLY A 57 7.39 7.08 4.19
CA GLY A 57 7.82 8.25 3.43
C GLY A 57 6.96 9.47 3.71
N ARG A 58 7.52 10.65 3.41
CA ARG A 58 6.86 11.93 3.61
C ARG A 58 7.17 12.87 2.45
N VAL A 59 6.15 13.53 1.90
CA VAL A 59 6.29 14.53 0.84
C VAL A 59 5.77 15.88 1.33
N SER A 60 6.54 16.94 1.14
CA SER A 60 6.11 18.31 1.41
C SER A 60 5.13 18.80 0.35
N LEU A 61 4.05 19.43 0.77
CA LEU A 61 3.07 20.07 -0.09
C LEU A 61 3.00 21.58 0.23
N PRO A 62 2.60 22.41 -0.75
CA PRO A 62 2.37 23.84 -0.50
C PRO A 62 1.39 24.08 0.65
N GLY A 63 1.56 25.19 1.36
CA GLY A 63 0.70 25.54 2.50
C GLY A 63 1.06 24.83 3.81
N ASN A 64 2.32 24.39 3.95
CA ASN A 64 2.83 23.71 5.16
C ASN A 64 2.10 22.39 5.46
N LEU A 65 1.68 21.70 4.40
CA LEU A 65 1.01 20.40 4.46
C LEU A 65 2.00 19.27 4.20
N TRP A 66 1.80 18.13 4.86
CA TRP A 66 2.61 16.93 4.66
C TRP A 66 1.75 15.79 4.14
N LEU A 67 2.24 15.08 3.12
CA LEU A 67 1.67 13.83 2.66
C LEU A 67 2.49 12.67 3.22
N TYR A 68 1.87 11.84 4.05
CA TYR A 68 2.50 10.62 4.60
C TYR A 68 2.18 9.40 3.76
N LEU A 69 3.20 8.57 3.52
CA LEU A 69 3.16 7.34 2.74
C LEU A 69 3.58 6.18 3.65
N PHE A 70 2.77 5.12 3.67
CA PHE A 70 3.05 3.91 4.44
C PHE A 70 2.98 2.69 3.51
N GLY A 71 4.04 1.90 3.45
CA GLY A 71 4.06 0.65 2.68
C GLY A 71 3.50 -0.49 3.51
N THR A 72 2.56 -1.26 2.98
CA THR A 72 2.04 -2.43 3.70
C THR A 72 3.14 -3.47 3.88
N PRO A 73 3.31 -4.08 5.07
CA PRO A 73 4.25 -5.18 5.24
C PRO A 73 3.94 -6.31 4.26
N GLY A 74 4.95 -6.79 3.55
CA GLY A 74 4.76 -7.94 2.66
C GLY A 74 4.63 -9.20 3.50
N GLN A 75 3.41 -9.72 3.66
CA GLN A 75 2.97 -11.13 3.84
C GLN A 75 1.50 -11.15 4.30
N ASP A 76 0.75 -12.20 3.92
CA ASP A 76 -0.65 -12.48 4.31
C ASP A 76 -0.92 -12.43 5.82
N ARG A 77 0.14 -12.44 6.63
CA ARG A 77 0.09 -12.46 8.09
C ARG A 77 -0.05 -11.07 8.74
N PHE A 78 0.06 -9.97 7.97
CA PHE A 78 0.00 -8.60 8.51
C PHE A 78 -1.26 -7.82 8.09
N LEU A 79 -2.29 -8.51 7.59
CA LEU A 79 -3.60 -7.91 7.30
C LEU A 79 -4.18 -7.14 8.51
N PHE A 80 -3.88 -7.58 9.73
CA PHE A 80 -4.31 -6.91 10.95
C PHE A 80 -3.79 -5.46 11.06
N MET A 81 -2.63 -5.14 10.47
CA MET A 81 -2.07 -3.77 10.50
C MET A 81 -2.73 -2.84 9.49
N TRP A 82 -3.43 -3.39 8.49
CA TRP A 82 -4.01 -2.56 7.43
C TRP A 82 -5.12 -1.68 7.97
N ASP A 83 -5.89 -2.19 8.92
CA ASP A 83 -7.01 -1.46 9.54
C ASP A 83 -6.50 -0.19 10.23
N ASP A 84 -5.35 -0.28 10.88
CA ASP A 84 -4.73 0.85 11.55
C ASP A 84 -4.03 1.79 10.56
N LEU A 85 -3.43 1.27 9.49
CA LEU A 85 -2.80 2.08 8.44
C LEU A 85 -3.79 2.88 7.60
N VAL A 86 -4.98 2.34 7.40
CA VAL A 86 -6.02 2.94 6.57
C VAL A 86 -6.83 3.97 7.36
N ARG A 87 -6.91 3.87 8.69
CA ARG A 87 -7.57 4.89 9.52
C ARG A 87 -6.93 6.27 9.26
N GLY A 88 -7.70 7.17 8.67
CA GLY A 88 -7.26 8.53 8.32
C GLY A 88 -6.49 8.63 6.99
N ALA A 89 -6.34 7.54 6.24
CA ALA A 89 -5.73 7.58 4.92
C ALA A 89 -6.69 8.18 3.88
N ILE A 90 -6.15 9.01 2.99
CA ILE A 90 -6.88 9.54 1.81
C ILE A 90 -7.29 8.40 0.86
N GLY A 91 -6.54 7.30 0.85
CA GLY A 91 -6.74 6.14 -0.02
C GLY A 91 -5.44 5.35 -0.19
N ALA A 92 -5.43 4.43 -1.16
CA ALA A 92 -4.32 3.53 -1.43
C ALA A 92 -3.84 3.51 -2.89
N VAL A 93 -2.55 3.26 -3.06
CA VAL A 93 -1.97 2.83 -4.34
C VAL A 93 -1.74 1.32 -4.24
N VAL A 94 -2.37 0.54 -5.12
CA VAL A 94 -2.07 -0.89 -5.27
C VAL A 94 -1.09 -1.03 -6.42
N LEU A 95 0.17 -1.37 -6.09
CA LEU A 95 1.17 -1.71 -7.09
C LEU A 95 0.94 -3.14 -7.58
N VAL A 96 1.01 -3.31 -8.89
CA VAL A 96 0.81 -4.60 -9.58
C VAL A 96 2.07 -4.96 -10.36
N ASP A 97 2.51 -6.21 -10.19
CA ASP A 97 3.49 -6.85 -11.06
C ASP A 97 2.75 -7.87 -11.95
N THR A 98 2.82 -7.67 -13.26
CA THR A 98 2.12 -8.52 -14.23
C THR A 98 2.71 -9.94 -14.33
N ASP A 99 3.93 -10.16 -13.84
CA ASP A 99 4.51 -11.50 -13.77
C ASP A 99 4.00 -12.30 -12.55
N ARG A 100 3.33 -11.63 -11.59
CA ARG A 100 2.88 -12.19 -10.29
C ARG A 100 1.51 -11.63 -9.88
N LEU A 101 0.54 -11.73 -10.79
CA LEU A 101 -0.81 -11.16 -10.60
C LEU A 101 -1.52 -11.72 -9.37
N GLU A 102 -1.29 -12.99 -9.03
CA GLU A 102 -1.89 -13.66 -7.88
C GLU A 102 -1.61 -12.97 -6.54
N GLN A 103 -0.47 -12.26 -6.44
CA GLN A 103 -0.08 -11.54 -5.22
C GLN A 103 -0.79 -10.18 -5.09
N CYS A 104 -1.54 -9.76 -6.10
CA CYS A 104 -2.21 -8.47 -6.13
C CYS A 104 -3.65 -8.53 -5.60
N PHE A 105 -4.33 -9.68 -5.75
CA PHE A 105 -5.73 -9.86 -5.35
C PHE A 105 -6.02 -9.48 -3.89
N PRO A 106 -5.23 -9.89 -2.88
CA PRO A 106 -5.55 -9.56 -1.49
C PRO A 106 -5.63 -8.06 -1.23
N ALA A 107 -4.79 -7.26 -1.90
CA ALA A 107 -4.82 -5.81 -1.76
C ALA A 107 -6.06 -5.20 -2.42
N ILE A 108 -6.40 -5.66 -3.62
CA ILE A 108 -7.55 -5.20 -4.39
C ILE A 108 -8.83 -5.50 -3.60
N ASP A 109 -9.02 -6.75 -3.20
CA ASP A 109 -10.20 -7.23 -2.47
C ASP A 109 -10.39 -6.47 -1.16
N TYR A 110 -9.30 -6.18 -0.45
CA TYR A 110 -9.33 -5.42 0.80
C TYR A 110 -9.87 -4.00 0.60
N PHE A 111 -9.33 -3.25 -0.36
CA PHE A 111 -9.75 -1.85 -0.56
C PHE A 111 -11.14 -1.77 -1.20
N GLU A 112 -11.46 -2.69 -2.10
CA GLU A 112 -12.78 -2.77 -2.73
C GLU A 112 -13.87 -3.10 -1.71
N SER A 113 -13.72 -4.17 -0.92
CA SER A 113 -14.73 -4.61 0.06
C SER A 113 -15.03 -3.57 1.14
N ARG A 114 -14.13 -2.62 1.35
CA ARG A 114 -14.24 -1.57 2.36
C ARG A 114 -14.55 -0.20 1.78
N ASN A 115 -14.79 -0.10 0.47
CA ASN A 115 -15.05 1.15 -0.25
C ASN A 115 -13.98 2.22 0.00
N ILE A 116 -12.72 1.81 0.15
CA ILE A 116 -11.60 2.74 0.31
C ILE A 116 -11.13 3.16 -1.08
N PRO A 117 -11.02 4.47 -1.39
CA PRO A 117 -10.50 4.90 -2.69
C PRO A 117 -9.10 4.34 -2.95
N PHE A 118 -8.93 3.68 -4.09
CA PHE A 118 -7.63 3.19 -4.52
C PHE A 118 -7.40 3.37 -6.02
N VAL A 119 -6.13 3.42 -6.40
CA VAL A 119 -5.68 3.38 -7.80
C VAL A 119 -4.73 2.20 -7.98
N VAL A 120 -4.69 1.66 -9.19
CA VAL A 120 -3.77 0.59 -9.54
C VAL A 120 -2.59 1.16 -10.34
N GLY A 121 -1.39 1.01 -9.81
CA GLY A 121 -0.15 1.29 -10.51
C GLY A 121 0.46 0.01 -11.05
N VAL A 122 0.33 -0.25 -12.35
CA VAL A 122 1.02 -1.37 -13.00
C VAL A 122 2.50 -1.01 -13.10
N ASN A 123 3.33 -1.66 -12.27
CA ASN A 123 4.73 -1.30 -12.13
C ASN A 123 5.54 -1.91 -13.28
N CYS A 124 6.00 -1.06 -14.20
CA CYS A 124 6.84 -1.43 -15.33
C CYS A 124 8.31 -1.41 -14.91
N PHE A 125 8.79 -2.54 -14.41
CA PHE A 125 10.23 -2.74 -14.23
C PHE A 125 10.94 -2.51 -15.58
N ASP A 126 11.90 -1.60 -15.58
CA ASP A 126 12.67 -1.18 -16.77
C ASP A 126 11.90 -0.37 -17.82
N GLY A 127 10.76 0.23 -17.42
CA GLY A 127 9.99 1.12 -18.28
C GLY A 127 9.27 0.41 -19.43
N VAL A 128 9.23 -0.93 -19.39
CA VAL A 128 8.57 -1.74 -20.42
C VAL A 128 7.20 -2.20 -19.91
N ALA A 129 6.14 -1.78 -20.61
CA ALA A 129 4.80 -2.31 -20.39
C ALA A 129 4.65 -3.64 -21.15
N LYS A 130 4.61 -4.75 -20.41
CA LYS A 130 4.45 -6.10 -20.98
C LYS A 130 3.03 -6.39 -21.47
N HIS A 131 2.04 -5.85 -20.75
CA HIS A 131 0.62 -6.07 -21.00
C HIS A 131 -0.10 -4.73 -21.09
N LYS A 132 -1.18 -4.68 -21.88
CA LYS A 132 -2.04 -3.49 -21.95
C LYS A 132 -2.86 -3.35 -20.67
N LEU A 133 -3.23 -2.12 -20.31
CA LEU A 133 -4.02 -1.89 -19.09
C LEU A 133 -5.40 -2.55 -19.17
N GLU A 134 -5.99 -2.67 -20.36
CA GLU A 134 -7.24 -3.43 -20.56
C GLU A 134 -7.08 -4.91 -20.19
N ASP A 135 -5.98 -5.55 -20.60
CA ASP A 135 -5.73 -6.96 -20.32
C ASP A 135 -5.51 -7.19 -18.81
N VAL A 136 -4.75 -6.30 -18.18
CA VAL A 136 -4.49 -6.35 -16.72
C VAL A 136 -5.79 -6.09 -15.94
N ARG A 137 -6.63 -5.16 -16.41
CA ARG A 137 -7.94 -4.87 -15.80
C ARG A 137 -8.82 -6.10 -15.81
N GLU A 138 -8.91 -6.76 -16.95
CA GLU A 138 -9.69 -7.98 -17.11
C GLU A 138 -9.13 -9.09 -16.23
N ALA A 139 -7.82 -9.33 -16.25
CA ALA A 139 -7.19 -10.38 -15.46
C ALA A 139 -7.40 -10.21 -13.95
N LEU A 140 -7.36 -8.97 -13.45
CA LEU A 140 -7.53 -8.64 -12.04
C LEU A 140 -8.97 -8.26 -11.67
N GLN A 141 -9.91 -8.31 -12.62
CA GLN A 141 -11.32 -7.92 -12.44
C GLN A 141 -11.50 -6.50 -11.86
N ILE A 142 -10.63 -5.55 -12.23
CA ILE A 142 -10.64 -4.21 -11.66
C ILE A 142 -11.87 -3.42 -12.17
N PRO A 143 -12.72 -2.89 -11.29
CA PRO A 143 -13.89 -2.10 -11.69
C PRO A 143 -13.53 -0.89 -12.56
N ALA A 144 -14.35 -0.60 -13.57
CA ALA A 144 -14.08 0.47 -14.55
C ALA A 144 -13.84 1.86 -13.93
N HIS A 145 -14.42 2.12 -12.75
CA HIS A 145 -14.27 3.39 -12.04
C HIS A 145 -12.92 3.54 -11.32
N VAL A 146 -12.18 2.45 -11.10
CA VAL A 146 -10.85 2.45 -10.48
C VAL A 146 -9.81 2.88 -11.52
N PRO A 147 -9.10 4.00 -11.32
CA PRO A 147 -8.03 4.43 -12.22
C PRO A 147 -6.89 3.41 -12.23
N MET A 148 -6.43 3.08 -13.45
CA MET A 148 -5.25 2.26 -13.67
C MET A 148 -4.25 3.07 -14.50
N LEU A 149 -2.97 2.98 -14.14
CA LEU A 149 -1.90 3.61 -14.89
C LEU A 149 -0.62 2.79 -14.83
N TYR A 150 0.21 2.93 -15.85
CA TYR A 150 1.59 2.48 -15.76
C TYR A 150 2.39 3.39 -14.83
N THR A 151 3.27 2.79 -14.05
CA THR A 151 4.21 3.51 -13.19
C THR A 151 5.56 2.81 -13.24
N ASP A 152 6.65 3.54 -13.01
CA ASP A 152 7.94 2.95 -12.64
C ASP A 152 8.26 3.43 -11.23
N ALA A 153 8.31 2.51 -10.27
CA ALA A 153 8.57 2.80 -8.86
C ALA A 153 9.90 3.55 -8.63
N ARG A 154 10.85 3.51 -9.56
CA ARG A 154 12.14 4.23 -9.48
C ARG A 154 12.03 5.67 -9.98
N SER A 155 10.99 5.99 -10.73
CA SER A 155 10.79 7.31 -11.32
C SER A 155 9.94 8.19 -10.38
N ARG A 156 10.58 9.19 -9.77
CA ARG A 156 9.88 10.20 -8.95
C ARG A 156 8.70 10.82 -9.68
N ALA A 157 8.83 11.08 -10.98
CA ALA A 157 7.77 11.67 -11.80
C ALA A 157 6.57 10.72 -11.99
N ALA A 158 6.82 9.43 -12.24
CA ALA A 158 5.77 8.42 -12.39
C ALA A 158 5.05 8.18 -11.05
N THR A 159 5.82 8.00 -9.97
CA THR A 159 5.30 7.89 -8.60
C THR A 159 4.41 9.08 -8.24
N LYS A 160 4.87 10.30 -8.53
CA LYS A 160 4.07 11.52 -8.30
C LYS A 160 2.74 11.49 -9.06
N GLN A 161 2.73 11.06 -10.31
CA GLN A 161 1.47 10.98 -11.07
C GLN A 161 0.51 9.93 -10.53
N THR A 162 1.01 8.80 -10.06
CA THR A 162 0.21 7.79 -9.36
C THR A 162 -0.45 8.37 -8.11
N LEU A 163 0.30 9.14 -7.31
CA LEU A 163 -0.25 9.80 -6.12
C LEU A 163 -1.27 10.90 -6.47
N ILE A 164 -1.03 11.68 -7.53
CA ILE A 164 -1.99 12.69 -8.00
C ILE A 164 -3.30 12.03 -8.44
N ALA A 165 -3.24 10.93 -9.19
CA ALA A 165 -4.44 10.18 -9.60
C ALA A 165 -5.27 9.71 -8.40
N LEU A 166 -4.60 9.25 -7.33
CA LEU A 166 -5.26 8.86 -6.09
C LEU A 166 -5.94 10.04 -5.39
N VAL A 167 -5.26 11.18 -5.23
CA VAL A 167 -5.86 12.38 -4.63
C VAL A 167 -7.08 12.82 -5.44
N GLN A 168 -6.97 12.85 -6.76
CA GLN A 168 -8.08 13.23 -7.64
C GLN A 168 -9.26 12.27 -7.54
N LEU A 169 -9.03 10.96 -7.37
CA LEU A 169 -10.09 9.99 -7.10
C LEU A 169 -10.76 10.28 -5.75
N ALA A 170 -9.99 10.40 -4.68
CA ALA A 170 -10.50 10.65 -3.34
C ALA A 170 -11.31 11.96 -3.26
N MET A 171 -10.82 13.03 -3.88
CA MET A 171 -11.54 14.30 -3.96
C MET A 171 -12.85 14.20 -4.74
N ARG A 172 -12.90 13.40 -5.81
CA ARG A 172 -14.14 13.16 -6.57
C ARG A 172 -15.17 12.41 -5.73
N GLN A 173 -14.74 11.38 -5.00
CA GLN A 173 -15.63 10.62 -4.12
C GLN A 173 -16.16 11.47 -2.95
N LEU A 174 -15.31 12.29 -2.32
CA LEU A 174 -15.74 13.23 -1.28
C LEU A 174 -16.78 14.24 -1.77
N ARG A 175 -16.64 14.72 -3.01
CA ARG A 175 -17.62 15.64 -3.63
C ARG A 175 -18.92 14.98 -4.06
N GLY A 176 -18.90 13.67 -4.34
CA GLY A 176 -20.10 12.92 -4.69
C GLY A 176 -20.89 12.41 -3.48
N ALA A 177 -20.28 12.41 -2.29
CA ALA A 177 -20.89 11.99 -1.03
C ALA A 177 -21.52 13.14 -0.21
N ALA A 178 -21.28 14.39 -0.62
CA ALA A 178 -21.82 15.62 -0.02
C ALA A 178 -22.99 16.15 -0.86
#